data_AF-A0A4R6TTG9-F1
#
_entry.id   AF-A0A4R6TTG9-F1
#
_cell.length_a   1.000
_cell.length_b   1.000
_cell.length_c   1.000
_cell.angle_alpha   90.00
_cell.angle_beta   90.00
_cell.angle_gamma   90.00
#
_symmetry.space_group_name_H-M   'P 1'
#
loop_
_entity.id
_entity.type
_entity.pdbx_description
1 polymer ?
#
loop_
_entity_poly.entity_id
_entity_poly.type
_entity_poly.pdbx_seq_one_letter_code
_entity_poly.pdbx_strand_id
1 'polypeptide(L)'
;MYRVILVLIAFCAVITSACSKQTPPMPELMSGNEEIDVYQQSYCWHLGCFDKVGGIEALEHKISTNVSPGSKMTFEFPSANPPDKIMLQQLDDHKQAEYPMTEGEIFLPDDEGTYYFEIHAIWDNGYDSFYGFVVDVRAH
;
A
#
# COMPACT_ATOMS: atom_id res chain seq x y z
N MET A 1 -45.95 -24.19 -10.19
CA MET A 1 -44.53 -24.47 -9.89
C MET A 1 -43.58 -23.47 -10.56
N TYR A 2 -43.69 -23.19 -11.87
CA TYR A 2 -42.80 -22.25 -12.59
C TYR A 2 -42.79 -20.80 -12.06
N ARG A 3 -43.95 -20.31 -11.58
CA ARG A 3 -44.09 -18.97 -10.98
C ARG A 3 -43.37 -18.79 -9.64
N VAL A 4 -43.21 -19.86 -8.86
CA VAL A 4 -42.47 -19.82 -7.58
C VAL A 4 -40.96 -19.85 -7.83
N ILE A 5 -40.53 -20.59 -8.86
CA ILE A 5 -39.14 -20.68 -9.30
C ILE A 5 -38.65 -19.32 -9.84
N LEU A 6 -39.47 -18.60 -10.62
CA LEU A 6 -39.12 -17.27 -11.13
C LEU A 6 -38.94 -16.21 -10.01
N VAL A 7 -39.74 -16.30 -8.94
CA VAL A 7 -39.64 -15.37 -7.80
C VAL A 7 -38.38 -15.64 -6.97
N LEU A 8 -38.00 -16.91 -6.80
CA LEU A 8 -36.77 -17.29 -6.08
C LEU A 8 -35.50 -16.91 -6.84
N ILE A 9 -35.50 -17.02 -8.18
CA ILE A 9 -34.35 -16.60 -9.01
C ILE A 9 -34.22 -15.07 -9.03
N ALA A 10 -35.34 -14.33 -9.05
CA ALA A 10 -35.33 -12.88 -8.95
C ALA A 10 -34.85 -12.38 -7.57
N PHE A 11 -35.13 -13.12 -6.48
CA PHE A 11 -34.70 -12.72 -5.14
C PHE A 11 -33.20 -12.96 -4.89
N CYS A 12 -32.61 -13.98 -5.52
CA CYS A 12 -31.16 -14.23 -5.44
C CYS A 12 -30.32 -13.18 -6.21
N ALA A 13 -30.89 -12.57 -7.25
CA ALA A 13 -30.22 -11.55 -8.05
C ALA A 13 -30.16 -10.15 -7.39
N VAL A 14 -30.92 -9.92 -6.30
CA VAL A 14 -30.99 -8.61 -5.63
C VAL A 14 -29.97 -8.46 -4.49
N ILE A 15 -29.37 -9.55 -4.01
CA ILE A 15 -28.45 -9.55 -2.86
C ILE A 15 -26.98 -9.32 -3.25
N THR A 16 -26.67 -8.99 -4.49
CA THR A 16 -25.28 -8.73 -4.94
C THR A 16 -24.82 -7.29 -4.69
N SER A 17 -25.63 -6.46 -4.03
CA SER A 17 -25.32 -5.05 -3.81
C SER A 17 -24.40 -4.85 -2.59
N ALA A 18 -23.18 -4.43 -2.90
CA ALA A 18 -22.21 -3.75 -2.03
C ALA A 18 -21.49 -4.60 -0.97
N CYS A 19 -20.55 -5.43 -1.41
CA CYS A 19 -19.35 -5.66 -0.60
C CYS A 19 -18.51 -4.38 -0.66
N SER A 20 -18.79 -3.40 0.20
CA SER A 20 -17.88 -2.26 0.38
C SER A 20 -16.52 -2.82 0.78
N LYS A 21 -15.45 -2.50 0.04
CA LYS A 21 -14.08 -2.93 0.37
C LYS A 21 -13.80 -2.52 1.82
N GLN A 22 -13.70 -3.50 2.71
CA GLN A 22 -13.61 -3.26 4.16
C GLN A 22 -12.25 -2.68 4.57
N THR A 23 -11.27 -2.73 3.68
CA THR A 23 -9.90 -2.24 3.90
C THR A 23 -9.51 -1.22 2.83
N PRO A 24 -8.56 -0.33 3.15
CA PRO A 24 -7.94 0.53 2.15
C PRO A 24 -7.39 -0.28 0.97
N PRO A 25 -7.39 0.26 -0.25
CA PRO A 25 -6.77 -0.41 -1.40
C PRO A 25 -5.26 -0.61 -1.15
N MET A 26 -4.68 -1.73 -1.59
CA MET A 26 -3.22 -1.87 -1.60
C MET A 26 -2.64 -1.20 -2.84
N PRO A 27 -1.52 -0.47 -2.72
CA PRO A 27 -0.77 -0.05 -3.88
C PRO A 27 0.07 -1.21 -4.44
N GLU A 28 0.35 -1.13 -5.73
CA GLU A 28 1.37 -1.94 -6.40
C GLU A 28 2.66 -1.10 -6.48
N LEU A 29 3.80 -1.64 -6.03
CA LEU A 29 5.09 -0.98 -6.10
C LEU A 29 6.02 -1.75 -7.06
N MET A 30 6.69 -1.02 -7.94
CA MET A 30 7.61 -1.57 -8.93
C MET A 30 8.93 -0.79 -8.94
N SER A 31 10.03 -1.50 -9.17
CA SER A 31 11.33 -0.93 -9.51
C SER A 31 11.87 -1.62 -10.76
N GLY A 32 11.73 -0.98 -11.92
CA GLY A 32 11.97 -1.63 -13.20
C GLY A 32 10.99 -2.78 -13.44
N ASN A 33 11.49 -4.02 -13.47
CA ASN A 33 10.66 -5.23 -13.61
C ASN A 33 10.47 -5.98 -12.28
N GLU A 34 11.01 -5.47 -11.18
CA GLU A 34 10.92 -6.09 -9.86
C GLU A 34 9.69 -5.54 -9.13
N GLU A 35 8.81 -6.45 -8.69
CA GLU A 35 7.67 -6.11 -7.82
C GLU A 35 8.15 -6.04 -6.37
N ILE A 36 7.82 -4.95 -5.69
CA ILE A 36 8.19 -4.72 -4.29
C ILE A 36 7.03 -5.17 -3.39
N ASP A 37 7.31 -6.07 -2.44
CA ASP A 37 6.31 -6.52 -1.48
C ASP A 37 5.85 -5.38 -0.56
N VAL A 38 4.54 -5.19 -0.47
CA VAL A 38 3.90 -4.13 0.34
C VAL A 38 3.07 -4.72 1.45
N TYR A 39 3.24 -4.19 2.67
CA TYR A 39 2.54 -4.64 3.86
C TYR A 39 1.68 -3.51 4.43
N GLN A 40 0.36 -3.73 4.50
CA GLN A 40 -0.53 -2.75 5.14
C GLN A 40 -0.24 -2.67 6.63
N GLN A 41 0.04 -1.47 7.11
CA GLN A 41 0.27 -1.14 8.51
C GLN A 41 -1.03 -0.64 9.14
N SER A 42 -0.96 0.31 10.07
CA SER A 42 -2.14 0.95 10.67
C SER A 42 -2.98 1.69 9.62
N TYR A 43 -4.30 1.76 9.83
CA TYR A 43 -5.19 2.50 8.94
C TYR A 43 -6.50 2.91 9.62
N CYS A 44 -7.11 4.00 9.15
CA CYS A 44 -8.50 4.36 9.44
C CYS A 44 -9.34 4.28 8.16
N TRP A 45 -10.30 3.36 8.13
CA TRP A 45 -11.09 3.07 6.93
C TRP A 45 -12.52 2.69 7.27
N HIS A 46 -13.50 3.33 6.63
CA HIS A 46 -14.96 3.06 6.68
C HIS A 46 -15.56 2.68 8.05
N LEU A 47 -15.26 1.47 8.55
CA LEU A 47 -15.76 0.85 9.77
C LEU A 47 -14.95 1.20 11.03
N GLY A 48 -13.76 1.80 10.89
CA GLY A 48 -12.97 2.25 12.04
C GLY A 48 -11.47 2.28 11.77
N CYS A 49 -10.71 2.41 12.86
CA CYS A 49 -9.26 2.40 12.84
C CYS A 49 -8.71 1.07 13.35
N PHE A 50 -7.67 0.58 12.69
CA PHE A 50 -6.97 -0.65 13.02
C PHE A 50 -5.50 -0.30 13.22
N ASP A 51 -5.06 -0.31 14.47
CA ASP A 51 -3.68 -0.01 14.83
C ASP A 51 -2.84 -1.29 14.80
N LYS A 52 -1.67 -1.21 14.19
CA LYS A 52 -0.66 -2.27 14.15
C LYS A 52 0.65 -1.76 14.75
N VAL A 53 1.56 -2.70 15.05
CA VAL A 53 2.96 -2.36 15.31
C VAL A 53 3.48 -1.61 14.08
N GLY A 54 4.18 -0.50 14.29
CA GLY A 54 4.72 0.34 13.23
C GLY A 54 6.25 0.39 13.24
N GLY A 55 6.82 1.17 12.33
CA GLY A 55 8.28 1.34 12.24
C GLY A 55 9.01 0.09 11.77
N ILE A 56 10.32 0.03 12.04
CA ILE A 56 11.20 -1.07 11.60
C ILE A 56 10.75 -2.42 12.19
N GLU A 57 10.27 -2.45 13.44
CA GLU A 57 9.78 -3.67 14.10
C GLU A 57 8.66 -4.36 13.29
N ALA A 58 7.82 -3.58 12.60
CA ALA A 58 6.76 -4.12 11.74
C ALA A 58 7.28 -4.79 10.46
N LEU A 59 8.53 -4.50 10.08
CA LEU A 59 9.14 -4.80 8.79
C LEU A 59 10.40 -5.67 8.86
N GLU A 60 11.10 -5.77 9.99
CA GLU A 60 12.42 -6.41 10.13
C GLU A 60 12.45 -7.89 9.73
N HIS A 61 11.30 -8.56 9.72
CA HIS A 61 11.13 -9.97 9.34
C HIS A 61 10.34 -10.16 8.04
N LYS A 62 10.11 -9.09 7.28
CA LYS A 62 9.40 -9.13 6.00
C LYS A 62 10.34 -9.46 4.85
N ILE A 63 9.77 -9.87 3.73
CA ILE A 63 10.53 -10.12 2.50
C ILE A 63 11.05 -8.77 1.99
N SER A 64 12.34 -8.71 1.69
CA SER A 64 12.98 -7.60 1.01
C SER A 64 13.09 -7.89 -0.49
N THR A 65 12.79 -6.89 -1.31
CA THR A 65 12.97 -6.96 -2.77
C THR A 65 14.33 -6.39 -3.16
N ASN A 66 15.03 -7.08 -4.06
CA ASN A 66 16.32 -6.60 -4.57
C ASN A 66 16.12 -5.58 -5.66
N VAL A 67 16.81 -4.46 -5.53
CA VAL A 67 16.68 -3.33 -6.45
C VAL A 67 18.05 -2.78 -6.82
N SER A 68 18.14 -2.19 -8.00
CA SER A 68 19.37 -1.50 -8.42
C SER A 68 19.55 -0.18 -7.67
N PRO A 69 20.80 0.22 -7.38
CA PRO A 69 21.12 1.57 -6.89
C PRO A 69 20.49 2.68 -7.74
N GLY A 70 19.90 3.68 -7.08
CA GLY A 70 19.33 4.85 -7.76
C GLY A 70 18.16 4.54 -8.70
N SER A 71 17.57 3.34 -8.60
CA SER A 71 16.47 2.94 -9.48
C SER A 71 15.20 3.73 -9.19
N LYS A 72 14.45 4.02 -10.25
CA LYS A 72 13.14 4.66 -10.14
C LYS A 72 12.12 3.64 -9.63
N MET A 73 11.49 3.98 -8.52
CA MET A 73 10.32 3.27 -7.99
C MET A 73 9.04 3.96 -8.48
N THR A 74 8.06 3.16 -8.88
CA THR A 74 6.70 3.60 -9.14
C THR A 74 5.77 2.94 -8.15
N PHE A 75 4.75 3.66 -7.70
CA PHE A 75 3.67 3.10 -6.92
C PHE A 75 2.33 3.50 -7.54
N GLU A 76 1.39 2.58 -7.62
CA GLU A 76 0.08 2.82 -8.21
C GLU A 76 -1.02 2.29 -7.30
N PHE A 77 -1.99 3.13 -6.97
CA PHE A 77 -3.22 2.70 -6.31
C PHE A 77 -4.27 2.32 -7.37
N PRO A 78 -5.09 1.28 -7.13
CA PRO A 78 -6.21 0.93 -7.98
C PRO A 78 -7.08 2.15 -8.32
N SER A 79 -7.28 2.39 -9.62
CA SER A 79 -7.81 3.64 -10.19
C SER A 79 -9.21 4.07 -9.73
N ALA A 80 -9.96 3.21 -9.05
CA ALA A 80 -11.32 3.52 -8.61
C ALA A 80 -11.37 4.59 -7.50
N ASN A 81 -10.31 4.74 -6.69
CA ASN A 81 -10.24 5.73 -5.62
C ASN A 81 -8.78 5.93 -5.13
N PRO A 82 -7.91 6.60 -5.92
CA PRO A 82 -6.56 6.90 -5.48
C PRO A 82 -6.57 7.87 -4.28
N PRO A 83 -5.54 7.85 -3.42
CA PRO A 83 -5.39 8.83 -2.36
C PRO A 83 -5.08 10.22 -2.92
N ASP A 84 -5.52 11.26 -2.19
CA ASP A 84 -5.34 12.66 -2.54
C ASP A 84 -3.96 13.18 -2.15
N LYS A 85 -3.35 12.59 -1.10
CA LYS A 85 -2.00 12.89 -0.65
C LYS A 85 -1.25 11.63 -0.32
N ILE A 86 0.03 11.65 -0.64
CA ILE A 86 0.96 10.56 -0.39
C ILE A 86 2.23 11.17 0.17
N MET A 87 2.70 10.60 1.27
CA MET A 87 3.98 10.93 1.86
C MET A 87 4.80 9.65 1.95
N LEU A 88 6.06 9.71 1.53
CA LEU A 88 7.01 8.62 1.72
C LEU A 88 7.94 8.98 2.87
N GLN A 89 8.21 8.02 3.73
CA GLN A 89 9.16 8.14 4.83
C GLN A 89 10.17 7.00 4.75
N GLN A 90 11.44 7.32 4.99
CA GLN A 90 12.44 6.32 5.31
C GLN A 90 12.48 6.13 6.82
N LEU A 91 12.46 4.87 7.23
CA LEU A 91 12.55 4.46 8.63
C LEU A 91 13.99 4.13 8.96
N ASP A 92 14.51 4.77 10.00
CA ASP A 92 15.82 4.50 10.61
C ASP A 92 15.61 4.23 12.12
N ASP A 93 16.56 3.53 12.77
CA ASP A 93 16.47 3.00 14.15
C ASP A 93 16.04 4.04 15.19
N HIS A 94 16.20 5.32 14.87
CA HIS A 94 15.87 6.43 15.76
C HIS A 94 15.04 7.55 15.13
N LYS A 95 14.72 7.52 13.82
CA LYS A 95 14.03 8.62 13.13
C LYS A 95 13.20 8.14 11.94
N GLN A 96 12.05 8.79 11.76
CA GLN A 96 11.33 8.82 10.48
C GLN A 96 11.73 10.10 9.76
N ALA A 97 12.34 9.97 8.59
CA ALA A 97 12.66 11.10 7.74
C ALA A 97 11.74 11.09 6.53
N GLU A 98 11.14 12.25 6.22
CA GLU A 98 10.43 12.41 4.95
C GLU A 98 11.41 12.14 3.80
N TYR A 99 11.01 11.24 2.92
CA TYR A 99 11.81 10.86 1.77
C TYR A 99 11.37 11.68 0.56
N PRO A 100 12.29 12.31 -0.17
CA PRO A 100 11.94 13.24 -1.23
C PRO A 100 11.23 12.54 -2.40
N MET A 101 10.12 13.12 -2.83
CA MET A 101 9.43 12.79 -4.07
C MET A 101 9.70 13.93 -5.06
N THR A 102 10.54 13.69 -6.06
CA THR A 102 10.95 14.73 -7.02
C THR A 102 10.06 14.64 -8.24
N GLU A 103 9.23 15.66 -8.50
CA GLU A 103 8.30 15.68 -9.64
C GLU A 103 7.32 14.48 -9.68
N GLY A 104 7.01 13.90 -8.51
CA GLY A 104 6.17 12.70 -8.40
C GLY A 104 6.93 11.39 -8.63
N GLU A 105 8.24 11.46 -8.86
CA GLU A 105 9.13 10.31 -8.98
C GLU A 105 9.85 10.03 -7.65
N ILE A 106 10.05 8.75 -7.37
CA ILE A 106 10.82 8.27 -6.22
C ILE A 106 12.02 7.52 -6.76
N PHE A 107 13.22 7.91 -6.35
CA PHE A 107 14.45 7.19 -6.62
C PHE A 107 14.88 6.50 -5.34
N LEU A 108 15.21 5.21 -5.42
CA LEU A 108 15.73 4.47 -4.28
C LEU A 108 17.19 4.88 -3.99
N PRO A 109 17.71 4.62 -2.78
CA PRO A 109 19.08 5.00 -2.42
C PRO A 109 20.15 4.47 -3.39
N ASP A 110 21.24 5.21 -3.52
CA ASP A 110 22.41 4.81 -4.31
C ASP A 110 23.34 3.85 -3.54
N ASP A 111 23.41 4.02 -2.22
CA ASP A 111 24.31 3.23 -1.37
C ASP A 111 23.72 1.85 -1.10
N GLU A 112 24.56 0.83 -1.16
CA GLU A 112 24.15 -0.55 -0.87
C GLU A 112 23.69 -0.70 0.58
N GLY A 113 22.60 -1.44 0.79
CA GLY A 113 22.04 -1.66 2.11
C GLY A 113 20.58 -2.11 2.09
N THR A 114 20.08 -2.46 3.27
CA THR A 114 18.66 -2.73 3.51
C THR A 114 17.98 -1.46 3.98
N TYR A 115 16.90 -1.08 3.31
CA TYR A 115 16.17 0.14 3.58
C TYR A 115 14.70 -0.15 3.87
N TYR A 116 14.19 0.50 4.91
CA TYR A 116 12.83 0.38 5.38
C TYR A 116 12.07 1.65 5.05
N PHE A 117 10.89 1.50 4.45
CA PHE A 117 10.08 2.63 4.03
C PHE A 117 8.64 2.48 4.49
N GLU A 118 7.98 3.61 4.64
CA GLU A 118 6.55 3.71 4.93
C GLU A 118 5.89 4.76 4.04
N ILE A 119 4.79 4.39 3.41
CA ILE A 119 3.90 5.28 2.69
C ILE A 119 2.73 5.63 3.59
N HIS A 120 2.47 6.93 3.78
CA HIS A 120 1.22 7.43 4.34
C HIS A 120 0.33 7.93 3.21
N ALA A 121 -0.76 7.21 2.95
CA ALA A 121 -1.77 7.60 1.97
C ALA A 121 -2.98 8.21 2.67
N ILE A 122 -3.45 9.36 2.20
CA ILE A 122 -4.54 10.13 2.80
C ILE A 122 -5.59 10.44 1.74
N TRP A 123 -6.85 10.19 2.08
CA TRP A 123 -8.02 10.54 1.28
C TRP A 123 -8.75 11.75 1.89
N ASP A 124 -9.38 12.58 1.05
CA ASP A 124 -10.04 13.84 1.42
C ASP A 124 -11.19 13.68 2.43
N ASN A 125 -11.76 12.47 2.51
CA ASN A 125 -12.80 12.13 3.50
C ASN A 125 -12.23 11.85 4.90
N GLY A 126 -10.92 12.02 5.10
CA GLY A 126 -10.23 11.80 6.37
C GLY A 126 -9.84 10.34 6.61
N TYR A 127 -9.97 9.46 5.61
CA TYR A 127 -9.40 8.12 5.68
C TYR A 127 -7.92 8.15 5.38
N ASP A 128 -7.19 7.22 5.99
CA ASP A 128 -5.77 7.05 5.75
C ASP A 128 -5.32 5.60 5.96
N SER A 129 -4.16 5.30 5.40
CA SER A 129 -3.51 4.01 5.59
C SER A 129 -2.00 4.18 5.47
N PHE A 130 -1.30 3.44 6.32
CA PHE A 130 0.15 3.28 6.25
C PHE A 130 0.48 1.98 5.53
N TYR A 131 1.53 2.00 4.72
CA TYR A 131 2.01 0.84 3.96
C TYR A 131 3.53 0.77 4.09
N GLY A 132 4.04 -0.31 4.66
CA GLY A 132 5.47 -0.51 4.83
C GLY A 132 6.03 -1.46 3.77
N PHE A 133 7.27 -1.23 3.36
CA PHE A 133 8.00 -2.10 2.45
C PHE A 133 9.50 -2.07 2.73
N VAL A 134 10.21 -3.11 2.28
CA VAL A 134 11.64 -3.29 2.50
C VAL A 134 12.32 -3.57 1.17
N VAL A 135 13.44 -2.88 0.92
CA VAL A 135 14.27 -3.10 -0.27
C VAL A 135 15.71 -3.32 0.12
N ASP A 136 16.37 -4.23 -0.59
CA ASP A 136 17.81 -4.43 -0.54
C ASP A 136 18.44 -3.81 -1.80
N VAL A 137 19.13 -2.68 -1.61
CA VAL A 137 19.86 -2.00 -2.67
C VAL A 137 21.20 -2.69 -2.85
N ARG A 138 21.45 -3.21 -4.05
CA ARG A 138 22.73 -3.82 -4.42
C ARG A 138 22.93 -3.84 -5.93
N ALA A 139 24.18 -3.73 -6.38
CA ALA A 139 24.48 -3.93 -7.79
C ALA A 139 24.15 -5.37 -8.23
N HIS A 140 23.55 -5.52 -9.41
CA HIS A 140 23.34 -6.82 -10.06
C HIS A 140 24.63 -7.38 -10.65
#